data_AF-A0A9X6NHL0-F1
#
_entry.id   AF-A0A9X6NHL0-F1
#
_cell.length_a   1.000
_cell.length_b   1.000
_cell.length_c   1.000
_cell.angle_alpha   90.00
_cell.angle_beta   90.00
_cell.angle_gamma   90.00
#
_symmetry.space_group_name_H-M   'P 1'
#
loop_
_entity.id
_entity.type
_entity.pdbx_description
1 polymer ?
#
loop_
_entity_poly.entity_id
_entity_poly.type
_entity_poly.pdbx_seq_one_letter_code
_entity_poly.pdbx_strand_id
1 'polypeptide(L)'
;MRDQADGFQIDMLTKRKTSKAVEVPKLTFFVFTLETGEESFPNFAFPLPALGLLRQAISADPENALLNLTEKEKVLGDLSGKLTRISKAREAAVECDISDGLTGKWCHSWRLPSEVGRDNWFVRDSQQKFTQTVIAFQWPRKGKTEADDIKEFLGIWLSFAVDVTAVLDALALQKKKQMQAEERRLKSLQEKQKASVPIKQAAPSNTKLRMASIKKKKTEAENQAPSSKILVGP
;
A
#
# COMPACT_ATOMS: atom_id res chain seq x y z
N MET A 1 -23.66 -34.43 -6.40
CA MET A 1 -23.76 -33.43 -7.47
C MET A 1 -23.52 -32.07 -6.83
N ARG A 2 -22.60 -31.24 -7.34
CA ARG A 2 -22.50 -29.83 -6.92
C ARG A 2 -23.32 -29.02 -7.91
N ASP A 3 -24.23 -28.22 -7.39
CA ASP A 3 -25.22 -27.47 -8.19
C ASP A 3 -24.54 -26.36 -9.00
N GLN A 4 -25.01 -26.14 -10.23
CA GLN A 4 -24.74 -24.91 -10.96
C GLN A 4 -25.35 -23.76 -10.14
N ALA A 5 -24.51 -22.83 -9.72
CA ALA A 5 -24.92 -21.68 -8.93
C ALA A 5 -24.67 -20.40 -9.72
N ASP A 6 -25.71 -19.59 -9.91
CA ASP A 6 -25.65 -18.28 -10.57
C ASP A 6 -25.02 -17.19 -9.66
N GLY A 7 -24.78 -17.52 -8.39
CA GLY A 7 -24.18 -16.62 -7.42
C GLY A 7 -23.87 -17.32 -6.11
N PHE A 8 -23.21 -16.60 -5.21
CA PHE A 8 -22.93 -17.06 -3.85
C PHE A 8 -23.18 -15.95 -2.84
N GLN A 9 -23.60 -16.32 -1.64
CA GLN A 9 -23.80 -15.40 -0.54
C GLN A 9 -22.46 -14.87 -0.01
N ILE A 10 -22.43 -13.60 0.40
CA ILE A 10 -21.19 -12.94 0.82
C ILE A 10 -20.53 -13.60 2.03
N ASP A 11 -21.29 -14.26 2.91
CA ASP A 11 -20.76 -15.06 4.01
C ASP A 11 -19.87 -16.23 3.55
N MET A 12 -19.98 -16.66 2.29
CA MET A 12 -19.06 -17.63 1.71
C MET A 12 -17.63 -17.10 1.59
N LEU A 13 -17.42 -15.77 1.53
CA LEU A 13 -16.08 -15.17 1.47
C LEU A 13 -15.25 -15.53 2.70
N THR A 14 -15.86 -15.59 3.88
CA THR A 14 -15.17 -15.97 5.13
C THR A 14 -15.12 -17.50 5.33
N LYS A 15 -16.07 -18.25 4.77
CA LYS A 15 -16.09 -19.73 4.85
C LYS A 15 -15.06 -20.42 3.95
N ARG A 16 -14.59 -19.79 2.87
CA ARG A 16 -13.56 -20.37 1.97
C ARG A 16 -12.18 -20.58 2.62
N LYS A 17 -12.00 -20.15 3.87
CA LYS A 17 -10.82 -20.46 4.70
C LYS A 17 -10.63 -21.95 5.01
N THR A 18 -11.70 -22.76 4.94
CA THR A 18 -11.67 -24.18 5.34
C THR A 18 -11.46 -25.18 4.21
N SER A 19 -11.59 -24.77 2.94
CA SER A 19 -11.30 -25.63 1.79
C SER A 19 -9.79 -25.68 1.52
N LYS A 20 -9.07 -26.50 2.29
CA LYS A 20 -7.64 -26.76 2.10
C LYS A 20 -7.43 -27.66 0.89
N ALA A 21 -6.60 -27.22 -0.07
CA ALA A 21 -5.87 -28.17 -0.91
C ALA A 21 -4.73 -28.75 -0.08
N VAL A 22 -4.47 -30.05 -0.23
CA VAL A 22 -3.69 -30.88 0.71
C VAL A 22 -2.22 -30.48 0.87
N GLU A 23 -1.69 -29.53 0.08
CA GLU A 23 -0.23 -29.25 0.07
C GLU A 23 0.19 -27.80 0.39
N VAL A 24 -0.72 -26.82 0.43
CA VAL A 24 -0.38 -25.44 0.88
C VAL A 24 -1.56 -24.83 1.67
N PRO A 25 -1.48 -24.65 3.01
CA PRO A 25 -2.70 -24.66 3.84
C PRO A 25 -3.52 -23.36 3.91
N LYS A 26 -3.23 -22.31 3.13
CA LYS A 26 -3.91 -21.01 3.27
C LYS A 26 -4.06 -20.32 1.90
N LEU A 27 -5.29 -20.28 1.37
CA LEU A 27 -5.75 -19.53 0.19
C LEU A 27 -5.41 -20.05 -1.23
N THR A 28 -5.63 -21.33 -1.54
CA THR A 28 -5.41 -21.84 -2.90
C THR A 28 -6.32 -21.23 -3.99
N PHE A 29 -7.61 -20.96 -3.74
CA PHE A 29 -8.47 -20.38 -4.77
C PHE A 29 -8.15 -18.90 -5.05
N PHE A 30 -7.89 -18.11 -4.00
CA PHE A 30 -7.60 -16.69 -4.16
C PHE A 30 -6.20 -16.47 -4.71
N VAL A 31 -5.19 -17.22 -4.25
CA VAL A 31 -3.85 -17.21 -4.87
C VAL A 31 -3.95 -17.54 -6.35
N PHE A 32 -4.65 -18.63 -6.71
CA PHE A 32 -4.84 -18.99 -8.11
C PHE A 32 -5.55 -17.90 -8.92
N THR A 33 -6.60 -17.27 -8.38
CA THR A 33 -7.34 -16.18 -9.05
C THR A 33 -6.48 -14.94 -9.23
N LEU A 34 -5.66 -14.60 -8.24
CA LEU A 34 -4.75 -13.45 -8.27
C LEU A 34 -3.61 -13.68 -9.28
N GLU A 35 -2.97 -14.86 -9.23
CA GLU A 35 -1.88 -15.22 -10.16
C GLU A 35 -2.38 -15.30 -11.60
N THR A 36 -3.49 -16.01 -11.84
CA THR A 36 -4.10 -16.11 -13.18
C THR A 36 -4.60 -14.74 -13.66
N GLY A 37 -5.14 -13.92 -12.75
CA GLY A 37 -5.60 -12.57 -13.04
C GLY A 37 -4.46 -11.66 -13.49
N GLU A 38 -3.33 -11.66 -12.78
CA GLU A 38 -2.13 -10.91 -13.16
C GLU A 38 -1.52 -11.41 -14.47
N GLU A 39 -1.47 -12.72 -14.70
CA GLU A 39 -0.96 -13.30 -15.95
C GLU A 39 -1.84 -12.98 -17.16
N SER A 40 -3.16 -13.00 -16.97
CA SER A 40 -4.13 -12.81 -18.06
C SER A 40 -4.42 -11.33 -18.33
N PHE A 41 -4.31 -10.48 -17.31
CA PHE A 41 -4.66 -9.06 -17.40
C PHE A 41 -3.52 -8.19 -16.83
N PRO A 42 -2.70 -7.55 -17.68
CA PRO A 42 -1.48 -6.86 -17.27
C PRO A 42 -1.66 -5.59 -16.41
N ASN A 43 -2.86 -5.32 -15.87
CA ASN A 43 -3.15 -4.28 -14.88
C ASN A 43 -4.19 -4.77 -13.85
N PHE A 44 -4.22 -6.08 -13.58
CA PHE A 44 -5.16 -6.64 -12.63
C PHE A 44 -4.87 -6.11 -11.23
N ALA A 45 -5.73 -5.20 -10.77
CA ALA A 45 -5.77 -4.76 -9.38
C ALA A 45 -7.01 -5.37 -8.74
N PHE A 46 -6.81 -6.22 -7.73
CA PHE A 46 -7.95 -6.73 -6.97
C PHE A 46 -8.57 -5.56 -6.18
N PRO A 47 -9.86 -5.24 -6.39
CA PRO A 47 -10.48 -4.08 -5.76
C PRO A 47 -10.74 -4.34 -4.27
N LEU A 48 -9.70 -4.17 -3.44
CA LEU A 48 -9.83 -4.22 -1.99
C LEU A 48 -10.17 -2.85 -1.44
N PRO A 49 -11.23 -2.73 -0.62
CA PRO A 49 -11.46 -1.50 0.13
C PRO A 49 -10.30 -1.24 1.10
N ALA A 50 -10.00 0.03 1.35
CA ALA A 50 -9.00 0.40 2.35
C ALA A 50 -9.45 -0.08 3.74
N LEU A 51 -8.61 -0.91 4.39
CA LEU A 51 -8.92 -1.51 5.70
C LEU A 51 -9.26 -0.46 6.77
N GLY A 52 -8.62 0.71 6.72
CA GLY A 52 -8.90 1.82 7.63
C GLY A 52 -10.33 2.36 7.51
N LEU A 53 -10.82 2.53 6.28
CA LEU A 53 -12.18 3.00 6.02
C LEU A 53 -13.23 1.96 6.44
N LEU A 54 -12.98 0.68 6.16
CA LEU A 54 -13.86 -0.40 6.62
C LEU A 54 -13.97 -0.43 8.15
N ARG A 55 -12.84 -0.30 8.86
CA ARG A 55 -12.83 -0.27 10.33
C ARG A 55 -13.65 0.91 10.89
N GLN A 56 -13.50 2.09 10.29
CA GLN A 56 -14.27 3.28 10.68
C GLN A 56 -15.77 3.09 10.40
N ALA A 57 -16.12 2.56 9.24
CA ALA A 57 -17.51 2.31 8.87
C ALA A 57 -18.18 1.25 9.76
N ILE A 58 -17.46 0.22 10.19
CA ILE A 58 -17.96 -0.81 11.13
C ILE A 58 -18.29 -0.22 12.50
N SER A 59 -17.57 0.81 12.93
CA SER A 59 -17.85 1.52 14.19
C SER A 59 -18.93 2.60 14.06
N ALA A 60 -19.52 2.78 12.88
CA ALA A 60 -20.54 3.78 12.68
C ALA A 60 -21.85 3.39 13.39
N ASP A 61 -22.44 4.38 14.04
CA ASP A 61 -23.76 4.28 14.66
C ASP A 61 -24.64 5.42 14.09
N PRO A 62 -25.31 5.17 12.95
CA PRO A 62 -26.07 6.21 12.26
C PRO A 62 -27.29 6.66 13.07
N GLU A 63 -27.87 5.77 13.87
CA GLU A 63 -29.04 6.05 14.71
C GLU A 63 -28.68 7.05 15.81
N ASN A 64 -27.60 6.78 16.54
CA ASN A 64 -27.08 7.71 17.55
C ASN A 64 -26.58 9.01 16.91
N ALA A 65 -25.95 8.96 15.74
CA ALA A 65 -25.52 10.16 15.02
C ALA A 65 -26.71 11.07 14.68
N LEU A 66 -27.82 10.52 14.17
CA LEU A 66 -29.05 11.27 13.89
C LEU A 66 -29.68 11.85 15.15
N LEU A 67 -29.69 11.09 16.25
CA LEU A 67 -30.21 11.56 17.54
C LEU A 67 -29.44 12.79 18.02
N ASN A 68 -28.11 12.71 18.03
CA ASN A 68 -27.23 13.81 18.42
C ASN A 68 -27.38 15.04 17.51
N LEU A 69 -27.52 14.83 16.20
CA LEU A 69 -27.72 15.92 15.24
C LEU A 69 -29.07 16.61 15.43
N THR A 70 -30.12 15.83 15.69
CA THR A 70 -31.48 16.36 15.94
C THR A 70 -31.52 17.16 17.23
N GLU A 71 -30.84 16.71 18.29
CA GLU A 71 -30.72 17.45 19.53
C GLU A 71 -29.96 18.78 19.34
N LYS A 72 -28.84 18.74 18.61
CA LYS A 72 -28.08 19.94 18.25
C LYS A 72 -28.91 20.92 17.44
N GLU A 73 -29.68 20.44 16.47
CA GLU A 73 -30.58 21.26 15.65
C GLU A 73 -31.62 21.97 16.52
N LYS A 74 -32.21 21.25 17.48
CA LYS A 74 -33.17 21.83 18.43
C LYS A 74 -32.53 22.92 19.30
N VAL A 75 -31.36 22.65 19.88
CA VAL A 75 -30.64 23.62 20.72
C VAL A 75 -30.26 24.88 19.92
N LEU A 76 -29.77 24.70 18.69
CA LEU A 76 -29.47 25.81 17.79
C LEU A 76 -30.72 26.61 17.41
N GLY A 77 -31.85 25.92 17.17
CA GLY A 77 -33.15 26.55 16.93
C GLY A 77 -33.61 27.42 18.12
N ASP A 78 -33.53 26.89 19.33
CA ASP A 78 -33.89 27.60 20.56
C ASP A 78 -32.98 28.82 20.80
N LEU A 79 -31.67 28.67 20.58
CA LEU A 79 -30.69 29.76 20.69
C LEU A 79 -30.95 30.84 19.65
N SER A 80 -31.21 30.46 18.39
CA SER A 80 -31.55 31.39 17.31
C SER A 80 -32.85 32.15 17.61
N GLY A 81 -33.87 31.47 18.13
CA GLY A 81 -35.12 32.07 18.55
C GLY A 81 -34.94 33.09 19.69
N LYS A 82 -34.14 32.76 20.71
CA LYS A 82 -33.81 33.68 21.81
C LYS A 82 -33.01 34.89 21.31
N LEU A 83 -32.03 34.68 20.44
CA LEU A 83 -31.21 35.76 19.88
C LEU A 83 -32.04 36.72 19.04
N THR A 84 -32.95 36.19 18.22
CA THR A 84 -33.87 36.99 17.39
C THR A 84 -34.81 37.84 18.26
N ARG A 85 -35.23 37.33 19.42
CA ARG A 85 -36.05 38.10 20.37
C ARG A 85 -35.23 39.23 21.00
N ILE A 86 -33.98 38.96 21.39
CA ILE A 86 -33.07 39.98 21.96
C ILE A 86 -32.75 41.05 20.92
N SER A 87 -32.45 40.68 19.67
CA SER A 87 -32.14 41.65 18.61
C SER A 87 -33.33 42.55 18.30
N LYS A 88 -34.55 41.99 18.18
CA LYS A 88 -35.77 42.77 17.95
C LYS A 88 -36.12 43.66 19.14
N ALA A 89 -35.92 43.18 20.38
CA ALA A 89 -36.10 43.99 21.58
C ALA A 89 -35.12 45.18 21.64
N ARG A 90 -33.89 44.99 21.14
CA ARG A 90 -32.85 46.02 21.06
C ARG A 90 -33.07 47.02 19.92
N GLU A 91 -33.65 46.59 18.80
CA GLU A 91 -34.10 47.52 17.73
C GLU A 91 -35.29 48.38 18.20
N ALA A 92 -36.14 47.85 19.09
CA ALA A 92 -37.23 48.60 19.71
C ALA A 92 -36.76 49.52 20.86
N ALA A 93 -35.63 49.19 21.50
CA ALA A 93 -35.00 49.98 22.57
C ALA A 93 -33.78 50.73 22.01
N VAL A 94 -34.02 51.89 21.38
CA VAL A 94 -32.96 52.80 20.92
C VAL A 94 -32.27 53.43 22.15
N GLU A 95 -31.41 52.65 22.81
CA GLU A 95 -30.33 53.03 23.73
C GLU A 95 -29.80 51.74 24.36
N CYS A 96 -28.94 51.01 23.65
CA CYS A 96 -28.14 49.95 24.27
C CYS A 96 -26.75 49.90 23.66
N ASP A 97 -25.79 50.27 24.48
CA ASP A 97 -24.36 50.43 24.23
C ASP A 97 -23.71 49.33 23.40
N ILE A 98 -22.88 49.73 22.43
CA ILE A 98 -22.27 48.92 21.37
C ILE A 98 -21.08 48.05 21.90
N SER A 99 -20.88 47.93 23.22
CA SER A 99 -19.65 47.35 23.79
C SER A 99 -19.69 45.84 24.08
N ASP A 100 -20.83 45.15 23.98
CA ASP A 100 -20.86 43.71 24.27
C ASP A 100 -20.38 42.89 23.06
N GLY A 101 -19.12 42.46 23.08
CA GLY A 101 -18.48 41.54 22.11
C GLY A 101 -19.17 40.18 21.87
N LEU A 102 -20.38 40.01 22.42
CA LEU A 102 -21.35 38.98 22.12
C LEU A 102 -21.78 39.05 20.65
N THR A 103 -22.14 40.20 20.09
CA THR A 103 -22.71 40.27 18.73
C THR A 103 -21.73 39.82 17.63
N GLY A 104 -20.45 40.16 17.74
CA GLY A 104 -19.42 39.78 16.76
C GLY A 104 -19.09 38.28 16.74
N LYS A 105 -18.99 37.64 17.92
CA LYS A 105 -18.77 36.18 18.02
C LYS A 105 -19.98 35.38 17.57
N TRP A 106 -21.18 35.91 17.80
CA TRP A 106 -22.42 35.21 17.49
C TRP A 106 -22.79 35.30 16.00
N CYS A 107 -22.36 36.31 15.24
CA CYS A 107 -22.48 36.30 13.77
C CYS A 107 -21.77 35.10 13.11
N HIS A 108 -20.68 34.59 13.68
CA HIS A 108 -20.05 33.34 13.20
C HIS A 108 -20.90 32.09 13.50
N SER A 109 -21.74 32.12 14.54
CA SER A 109 -22.63 31.01 14.90
C SER A 109 -23.81 30.79 13.93
N TRP A 110 -24.09 31.72 13.01
CA TRP A 110 -25.16 31.57 12.01
C TRP A 110 -24.86 30.53 10.93
N ARG A 111 -23.60 30.06 10.81
CA ARG A 111 -23.22 28.96 9.91
C ARG A 111 -23.55 27.58 10.50
N LEU A 112 -23.63 27.45 11.82
CA LEU A 112 -23.82 26.18 12.52
C LEU A 112 -25.14 25.46 12.17
N PRO A 113 -26.31 26.13 12.04
CA PRO A 113 -27.54 25.46 11.64
C PRO A 113 -27.46 24.86 10.22
N SER A 114 -26.76 25.54 9.30
CA SER A 114 -26.57 25.04 7.92
C SER A 114 -25.62 23.84 7.84
N GLU A 115 -24.66 23.75 8.76
CA GLU A 115 -23.74 22.62 8.88
C GLU A 115 -24.45 21.40 9.49
N VAL A 116 -25.24 21.59 10.56
CA VAL A 116 -26.02 20.50 11.17
C VAL A 116 -27.05 19.91 10.20
N GLY A 117 -27.74 20.75 9.43
CA GLY A 117 -28.68 20.27 8.39
C GLY A 117 -27.98 19.47 7.29
N ARG A 118 -26.77 19.88 6.89
CA ARG A 118 -25.95 19.16 5.91
C ARG A 118 -25.50 17.81 6.46
N ASP A 119 -25.03 17.76 7.70
CA ASP A 119 -24.59 16.53 8.35
C ASP A 119 -25.74 15.53 8.52
N ASN A 120 -26.94 16.01 8.87
CA ASN A 120 -28.15 15.17 8.96
C ASN A 120 -28.47 14.53 7.60
N TRP A 121 -28.41 15.32 6.52
CA TRP A 121 -28.60 14.82 5.17
C TRP A 121 -27.57 13.75 4.79
N PHE A 122 -26.28 13.96 5.11
CA PHE A 122 -25.23 12.99 4.81
C PHE A 122 -25.44 11.65 5.53
N VAL A 123 -25.87 11.67 6.79
CA VAL A 123 -26.14 10.43 7.54
C VAL A 123 -27.28 9.65 6.88
N ARG A 124 -28.38 10.33 6.53
CA ARG A 124 -29.53 9.70 5.85
C ARG A 124 -29.18 9.15 4.47
N ASP A 125 -28.45 9.91 3.67
CA ASP A 125 -27.95 9.47 2.36
C ASP A 125 -27.06 8.22 2.49
N SER A 126 -26.21 8.18 3.52
CA SER A 126 -25.35 7.03 3.80
C SER A 126 -26.14 5.78 4.21
N GLN A 127 -27.17 5.91 5.06
CA GLN A 127 -28.08 4.81 5.42
C GLN A 127 -28.82 4.27 4.20
N GLN A 128 -29.27 5.15 3.31
CA GLN A 128 -29.94 4.75 2.08
C GLN A 128 -28.99 3.96 1.16
N LYS A 129 -27.76 4.44 0.97
CA LYS A 129 -26.73 3.74 0.19
C LYS A 129 -26.35 2.39 0.79
N PHE A 130 -26.25 2.31 2.12
CA PHE A 130 -26.02 1.05 2.81
C PHE A 130 -27.16 0.06 2.55
N THR A 131 -28.41 0.52 2.70
CA THR A 131 -29.61 -0.29 2.43
C THR A 131 -29.62 -0.81 0.98
N GLN A 132 -29.34 0.04 0.00
CA GLN A 132 -29.24 -0.36 -1.41
C GLN A 132 -28.14 -1.39 -1.64
N THR A 133 -26.99 -1.23 -0.97
CA THR A 133 -25.87 -2.17 -1.06
C THR A 133 -26.28 -3.54 -0.50
N VAL A 134 -26.86 -3.59 0.70
CA VAL A 134 -27.34 -4.83 1.33
C VAL A 134 -28.34 -5.57 0.42
N ILE A 135 -29.26 -4.85 -0.21
CA ILE A 135 -30.22 -5.41 -1.18
C ILE A 135 -29.50 -5.98 -2.42
N ALA A 136 -28.54 -5.24 -2.98
CA ALA A 136 -27.78 -5.70 -4.15
C ALA A 136 -27.01 -6.99 -3.87
N PHE A 137 -26.51 -7.17 -2.65
CA PHE A 137 -25.84 -8.39 -2.20
C PHE A 137 -26.80 -9.48 -1.71
N GLN A 138 -28.12 -9.24 -1.77
CA GLN A 138 -29.17 -10.13 -1.25
C GLN A 138 -28.90 -10.55 0.20
N TRP A 139 -28.30 -9.65 0.98
CA TRP A 139 -27.92 -9.93 2.36
C TRP A 139 -29.15 -9.85 3.27
N PRO A 140 -29.49 -10.92 4.00
CA PRO A 140 -30.61 -10.88 4.91
C PRO A 140 -30.27 -9.97 6.10
N ARG A 141 -31.12 -8.98 6.37
CA ARG A 141 -31.04 -8.20 7.61
C ARG A 141 -31.26 -9.12 8.80
N LYS A 142 -30.33 -9.15 9.74
CA LYS A 142 -30.34 -10.03 10.92
C LYS A 142 -30.17 -9.26 12.23
N GLY A 143 -29.62 -8.06 12.16
CA GLY A 143 -29.43 -7.16 13.29
C GLY A 143 -30.75 -6.66 13.85
N LYS A 144 -30.71 -6.24 15.12
CA LYS A 144 -31.83 -5.53 15.75
C LYS A 144 -31.84 -4.05 15.40
N THR A 145 -30.65 -3.50 15.16
CA THR A 145 -30.38 -2.12 14.77
C THR A 145 -29.66 -2.08 13.43
N GLU A 146 -29.71 -0.94 12.74
CA GLU A 146 -28.92 -0.75 11.52
C GLU A 146 -27.41 -0.81 11.81
N ALA A 147 -26.97 -0.36 12.98
CA ALA A 147 -25.58 -0.47 13.42
C ALA A 147 -25.11 -1.93 13.52
N ASP A 148 -25.96 -2.84 14.02
CA ASP A 148 -25.66 -4.27 14.06
C ASP A 148 -25.52 -4.85 12.65
N ASP A 149 -26.44 -4.51 11.73
CA ASP A 149 -26.38 -4.94 10.34
C ASP A 149 -25.11 -4.43 9.63
N ILE A 150 -24.75 -3.15 9.83
CA ILE A 150 -23.51 -2.54 9.30
C ILE A 150 -22.30 -3.32 9.81
N LYS A 151 -22.24 -3.58 11.11
CA LYS A 151 -21.13 -4.29 11.74
C LYS A 151 -20.99 -5.72 11.22
N GLU A 152 -22.09 -6.45 11.05
CA GLU A 152 -22.05 -7.82 10.52
C GLU A 152 -21.64 -7.82 9.04
N PHE A 153 -22.33 -7.02 8.21
CA PHE A 153 -22.11 -6.98 6.76
C PHE A 153 -20.70 -6.48 6.40
N LEU A 154 -20.27 -5.34 6.95
CA LEU A 154 -18.93 -4.81 6.71
C LEU A 154 -17.86 -5.62 7.44
N GLY A 155 -18.20 -6.32 8.53
CA GLY A 155 -17.30 -7.23 9.22
C GLY A 155 -16.84 -8.40 8.34
N ILE A 156 -17.74 -8.93 7.51
CA ILE A 156 -17.42 -9.95 6.50
C ILE A 156 -16.42 -9.39 5.48
N TRP A 157 -16.68 -8.19 4.95
CA TRP A 157 -15.77 -7.50 4.03
C TRP A 157 -14.41 -7.21 4.65
N LEU A 158 -14.37 -6.76 5.91
CA LEU A 158 -13.12 -6.50 6.61
C LEU A 158 -12.31 -7.79 6.80
N SER A 159 -12.95 -8.87 7.25
CA SER A 159 -12.27 -10.16 7.39
C SER A 159 -11.72 -10.64 6.06
N PHE A 160 -12.53 -10.55 5.00
CA PHE A 160 -12.13 -10.92 3.65
C PHE A 160 -10.94 -10.06 3.16
N ALA A 161 -11.01 -8.75 3.30
CA ALA A 161 -9.96 -7.84 2.85
C ALA A 161 -8.65 -8.07 3.61
N VAL A 162 -8.70 -8.29 4.93
CA VAL A 162 -7.52 -8.65 5.73
C VAL A 162 -6.86 -9.93 5.22
N ASP A 163 -7.66 -10.97 4.97
CA ASP A 163 -7.15 -12.26 4.50
C ASP A 163 -6.53 -12.14 3.10
N VAL A 164 -7.14 -11.40 2.17
CA VAL A 164 -6.58 -11.20 0.82
C VAL A 164 -5.33 -10.33 0.85
N THR A 165 -5.29 -9.26 1.64
CA THR A 165 -4.07 -8.44 1.80
C THR A 165 -2.91 -9.28 2.32
N ALA A 166 -3.13 -10.13 3.32
CA ALA A 166 -2.09 -11.01 3.85
C ALA A 166 -1.52 -11.97 2.78
N VAL A 167 -2.36 -12.42 1.84
CA VAL A 167 -1.92 -13.25 0.72
C VAL A 167 -1.16 -12.47 -0.33
N LEU A 168 -1.64 -11.29 -0.71
CA LEU A 168 -0.92 -10.43 -1.64
C LEU A 168 0.49 -10.09 -1.09
N ASP A 169 0.60 -9.79 0.20
CA ASP A 169 1.88 -9.53 0.86
C ASP A 169 2.79 -10.77 0.84
N ALA A 170 2.23 -11.96 1.10
CA ALA A 170 2.97 -13.22 1.05
C ALA A 170 3.49 -13.55 -0.36
N LEU A 171 2.64 -13.36 -1.39
CA LEU A 171 3.00 -13.57 -2.79
C LEU A 171 4.05 -12.56 -3.25
N ALA A 172 3.92 -11.29 -2.90
CA ALA A 172 4.90 -10.26 -3.20
C ALA A 172 6.28 -10.59 -2.57
N LEU A 173 6.29 -11.08 -1.32
CA LEU A 173 7.51 -11.52 -0.65
C LEU A 173 8.11 -12.76 -1.34
N GLN A 174 7.29 -13.71 -1.78
CA GLN A 174 7.74 -14.90 -2.51
C GLN A 174 8.36 -14.53 -3.86
N LYS A 175 7.69 -13.69 -4.66
CA LYS A 175 8.22 -13.18 -5.95
C LYS A 175 9.56 -12.47 -5.75
N LYS A 176 9.67 -11.63 -4.70
CA LYS A 176 10.93 -10.96 -4.35
C LYS A 176 12.05 -11.95 -4.02
N LYS A 177 11.76 -13.00 -3.25
CA LYS A 177 12.74 -14.06 -2.93
C LYS A 177 13.17 -14.85 -4.16
N GLN A 178 12.22 -15.17 -5.06
CA GLN A 178 12.52 -15.87 -6.31
C GLN A 178 13.42 -15.03 -7.22
N MET A 179 13.10 -13.75 -7.44
CA MET A 179 13.96 -12.83 -8.21
C MET A 179 15.38 -12.75 -7.63
N GLN A 180 15.52 -12.62 -6.31
CA GLN A 180 16.84 -12.59 -5.67
C GLN A 180 17.62 -13.91 -5.82
N ALA A 181 16.93 -15.05 -5.77
CA ALA A 181 17.56 -16.35 -5.97
C ALA A 181 18.02 -16.53 -7.44
N GLU A 182 17.21 -16.08 -8.38
CA GLU A 182 17.52 -16.12 -9.81
C GLU A 182 18.69 -15.19 -10.16
N GLU A 183 18.72 -13.96 -9.64
CA GLU A 183 19.86 -13.04 -9.80
C GLU A 183 21.16 -13.65 -9.26
N ARG A 184 21.12 -14.31 -8.08
CA ARG A 184 22.29 -15.01 -7.52
C ARG A 184 22.73 -16.15 -8.42
N ARG A 185 21.78 -16.92 -8.97
CA ARG A 185 22.06 -18.01 -9.91
C ARG A 185 22.70 -17.50 -11.19
N LEU A 186 22.17 -16.44 -11.79
CA LEU A 186 22.73 -15.79 -12.99
C LEU A 186 24.15 -15.26 -12.75
N LYS A 187 24.39 -14.58 -11.62
CA LYS A 187 25.74 -14.12 -11.26
C LYS A 187 26.73 -15.29 -11.16
N SER A 188 26.33 -16.38 -10.49
CA SER A 188 27.17 -17.58 -10.38
C SER A 188 27.46 -18.24 -11.73
N LEU A 189 26.52 -18.21 -12.67
CA LEU A 189 26.70 -18.74 -14.02
C LEU A 189 27.63 -17.86 -14.86
N GLN A 190 27.51 -16.53 -14.75
CA GLN A 190 28.44 -15.59 -15.40
C GLN A 190 29.87 -15.71 -14.85
N GLU A 191 30.03 -15.89 -13.53
CA GLU A 191 31.35 -16.13 -12.92
C GLU A 191 31.97 -17.44 -13.40
N LYS A 192 31.17 -18.52 -13.49
CA LYS A 192 31.61 -19.81 -14.06
C LYS A 192 32.01 -19.69 -15.54
N GLN A 193 31.28 -18.93 -16.34
CA GLN A 193 31.64 -18.69 -17.75
C GLN A 193 32.91 -17.83 -17.90
N LYS A 194 33.13 -16.84 -17.03
CA LYS A 194 34.39 -16.07 -16.99
C LYS A 194 35.59 -16.93 -16.58
N ALA A 195 35.38 -17.90 -15.69
CA ALA A 195 36.41 -18.85 -15.26
C ALA A 195 36.73 -19.93 -16.32
N SER A 196 35.85 -20.17 -17.29
CA SER A 196 36.00 -21.23 -18.31
C SER A 196 36.65 -20.77 -19.63
N VAL A 197 37.34 -19.63 -19.67
CA VAL A 197 38.11 -19.23 -20.86
C VAL A 197 39.23 -20.27 -21.09
N PRO A 198 39.29 -20.94 -22.26
CA PRO A 198 40.24 -22.02 -22.49
C PRO A 198 41.66 -21.47 -22.63
N ILE A 199 42.58 -22.05 -21.87
CA ILE A 199 44.02 -21.98 -22.10
C ILE A 199 44.26 -22.54 -23.51
N LYS A 200 44.41 -21.65 -24.50
CA LYS A 200 44.88 -22.03 -25.83
C LYS A 200 46.30 -22.61 -25.70
N GLN A 201 46.39 -23.91 -25.97
CA GLN A 201 47.52 -24.63 -26.56
C GLN A 201 48.90 -23.97 -26.41
N ALA A 202 49.66 -24.43 -25.41
CA ALA A 202 51.11 -24.40 -25.52
C ALA A 202 51.54 -25.58 -26.42
N ALA A 203 51.76 -25.29 -27.70
CA ALA A 203 52.52 -26.18 -28.57
C ALA A 203 53.97 -26.31 -28.04
N PRO A 204 54.64 -27.46 -28.22
CA PRO A 204 55.96 -27.71 -27.65
C PRO A 204 57.04 -27.10 -28.54
N SER A 205 57.70 -26.02 -28.12
CA SER A 205 59.11 -25.73 -28.40
C SER A 205 59.47 -24.30 -27.98
N ASN A 206 60.49 -24.17 -27.14
CA ASN A 206 61.58 -23.18 -27.24
C ASN A 206 62.38 -23.03 -25.93
N THR A 207 62.65 -24.13 -25.24
CA THR A 207 63.61 -24.16 -24.11
C THR A 207 65.08 -24.03 -24.55
N LYS A 208 65.38 -23.86 -25.85
CA LYS A 208 66.76 -23.73 -26.36
C LYS A 208 67.21 -22.30 -26.70
N LEU A 209 66.37 -21.28 -26.60
CA LEU A 209 66.78 -19.89 -26.91
C LEU A 209 67.14 -19.03 -25.70
N ARG A 210 66.98 -19.52 -24.46
CA ARG A 210 67.27 -18.73 -23.24
C ARG A 210 68.61 -19.02 -22.57
N MET A 211 69.40 -19.96 -23.10
CA MET A 211 70.74 -20.29 -22.58
C MET A 211 71.89 -19.71 -23.43
N ALA A 212 71.60 -19.17 -24.62
CA ALA A 212 72.61 -18.54 -25.48
C ALA A 212 72.91 -17.07 -25.13
N SER A 213 72.03 -16.40 -24.36
CA SER A 213 72.16 -14.97 -24.04
C SER A 213 72.85 -14.68 -22.70
N ILE A 214 73.28 -15.71 -21.96
CA ILE A 214 73.98 -15.56 -20.67
C ILE A 214 75.48 -15.93 -20.77
N LYS A 215 75.92 -16.56 -21.88
CA LYS A 215 77.35 -16.83 -22.15
C LYS A 215 78.04 -15.82 -23.10
N LYS A 216 77.33 -14.79 -23.58
CA LYS A 216 77.90 -13.71 -24.41
C LYS A 216 78.05 -12.35 -23.72
N LYS A 217 77.77 -12.25 -22.41
CA LYS A 217 77.99 -11.04 -21.59
C LYS A 217 79.12 -11.19 -20.55
N LYS A 218 80.01 -12.18 -20.72
CA LYS A 218 81.18 -12.39 -19.85
C LYS A 218 82.52 -12.41 -20.62
N THR A 219 82.54 -11.90 -21.86
CA THR A 219 83.74 -11.79 -22.71
C THR A 219 83.87 -10.44 -23.41
N GLU A 220 83.15 -9.40 -22.95
CA GLU A 220 83.26 -8.01 -23.43
C GLU A 220 83.40 -6.99 -22.28
N ALA A 221 83.96 -7.43 -21.14
CA ALA A 221 84.36 -6.56 -20.02
C ALA A 221 85.82 -6.79 -19.59
N GLU A 222 86.65 -7.31 -20.50
CA GLU A 222 88.10 -7.49 -20.36
C GLU A 222 88.76 -7.27 -21.73
N ASN A 223 88.61 -6.08 -22.29
CA ASN A 223 89.54 -5.47 -23.27
C ASN A 223 89.02 -4.07 -23.65
N GLN A 224 89.38 -3.07 -22.85
CA GLN A 224 89.83 -1.75 -23.33
C GLN A 224 90.22 -0.89 -22.12
N ALA A 225 91.50 -1.02 -21.74
CA ALA A 225 92.20 -0.04 -20.93
C ALA A 225 92.51 1.20 -21.80
N PRO A 226 92.36 2.43 -21.29
CA PRO A 226 92.87 3.61 -21.97
C PRO A 226 94.36 3.81 -21.63
N SER A 227 95.22 3.73 -22.65
CA SER A 227 96.59 4.25 -22.58
C SER A 227 96.60 5.69 -23.09
N SER A 228 96.77 6.62 -22.16
CA SER A 228 97.04 8.04 -22.42
C SER A 228 98.50 8.26 -22.80
N LYS A 229 98.73 8.82 -24.00
CA LYS A 229 99.99 9.43 -24.43
C LYS A 229 100.11 10.86 -23.87
N ILE A 230 101.10 11.07 -22.99
CA ILE A 230 102.34 11.82 -23.22
C ILE A 230 102.31 13.30 -23.73
N LEU A 231 103.11 14.12 -23.00
CA LEU A 231 103.78 15.44 -23.26
C LEU A 231 102.92 16.70 -23.43
N VAL A 232 103.01 17.74 -22.57
CA VAL A 232 104.09 18.71 -22.24
C VAL A 232 104.39 19.74 -23.34
N GLY A 233 104.21 21.01 -22.96
CA GLY A 233 105.02 22.16 -23.37
C GLY A 233 104.21 23.45 -23.49
N PRO A 234 104.74 24.65 -23.17
CA PRO A 234 105.95 25.01 -22.42
C PRO A 234 105.70 25.45 -20.96
#